data_AF-A0A2S9FJC1-F1
#
_entry.id   AF-A0A2S9FJC1-F1
#
_cell.length_a   1.000
_cell.length_b   1.000
_cell.length_c   1.000
_cell.angle_alpha   90.00
_cell.angle_beta   90.00
_cell.angle_gamma   90.00
#
_symmetry.space_group_name_H-M   'P 1'
#
loop_
_entity.id
_entity.type
_entity.pdbx_description
1 polymer ?
#
loop_
_entity_poly.entity_id
_entity_poly.type
_entity_poly.pdbx_seq_one_letter_code
_entity_poly.pdbx_strand_id
1 'polypeptide(L)'
;VLTGLRRNVTMTVAMILTTAISIGLFGGGLLVVRLADQSRAIYLDRVESQVFLTNDVSANDPSCDAEPCKGLRQTIEDREDVRSVRFLNRDEAYDDAIRKFPQYKDVAGRDAFPASFVVKLDDPEQHKGFDEAMIGQPGVLNVLNQKDLIDRLFAVLDGISNAAFAIALVQAVGAVLLIANMVQVAAYTRRT
;
A
#
# COMPACT_ATOMS: atom_id res chain seq x y z
N VAL A 1 54.30 14.80 -21.00
CA VAL A 1 53.87 13.42 -20.66
C VAL A 1 52.93 13.35 -19.45
N LEU A 2 53.27 13.94 -18.30
CA LEU A 2 52.45 13.90 -17.07
C LEU A 2 51.03 14.48 -17.20
N THR A 3 50.83 15.53 -18.02
CA THR A 3 49.53 16.16 -18.26
C THR A 3 48.59 15.33 -19.15
N GLY A 4 49.12 14.56 -20.10
CA GLY A 4 48.34 13.66 -20.95
C GLY A 4 47.84 12.43 -20.19
N LEU A 5 48.69 11.87 -19.31
CA LEU A 5 48.34 10.73 -18.47
C LEU A 5 47.28 11.09 -17.41
N ARG A 6 47.42 12.23 -16.72
CA ARG A 6 46.42 12.69 -15.72
C ARG A 6 45.04 12.92 -16.33
N ARG A 7 44.96 13.49 -17.54
CA ARG A 7 43.67 13.80 -18.19
C ARG A 7 42.91 12.53 -18.61
N ASN A 8 43.63 11.53 -19.10
CA ASN A 8 43.03 10.25 -19.49
C ASN A 8 42.59 9.44 -18.26
N VAL A 9 43.38 9.48 -17.18
CA VAL A 9 43.03 8.85 -15.90
C VAL A 9 41.81 9.53 -15.27
N THR A 10 41.74 10.87 -15.22
CA THR A 10 40.58 11.57 -14.64
C THR A 10 39.29 11.29 -15.39
N MET A 11 39.32 11.17 -16.72
CA MET A 11 38.16 10.88 -17.55
C MET A 11 37.68 9.43 -17.39
N THR A 12 38.61 8.49 -17.26
CA THR A 12 38.29 7.07 -17.02
C THR A 12 37.72 6.85 -15.61
N VAL A 13 38.32 7.48 -14.60
CA VAL A 13 37.83 7.44 -13.22
C VAL A 13 36.43 8.05 -13.14
N ALA A 14 36.18 9.17 -13.82
CA ALA A 14 34.85 9.76 -13.89
C ALA A 14 33.82 8.76 -14.46
N MET A 15 34.11 8.10 -15.59
CA MET A 15 33.20 7.10 -16.16
C MET A 15 32.94 5.90 -15.24
N ILE A 16 33.97 5.37 -14.57
CA ILE A 16 33.83 4.26 -13.62
C ILE A 16 32.92 4.68 -12.47
N LEU A 17 33.14 5.88 -11.91
CA LEU A 17 32.33 6.40 -10.81
C LEU A 17 30.86 6.55 -11.21
N THR A 18 30.60 7.14 -12.38
CA THR A 18 29.23 7.34 -12.87
C THR A 18 28.51 6.01 -13.11
N THR A 19 29.22 5.01 -13.64
CA THR A 19 28.67 3.66 -13.86
C THR A 19 28.39 2.95 -12.53
N ALA A 20 29.33 3.01 -11.59
CA ALA A 20 29.18 2.41 -10.26
C ALA A 20 28.00 3.02 -9.49
N ILE A 21 27.83 4.35 -9.54
CA ILE A 21 26.71 5.05 -8.92
C ILE A 21 25.39 4.64 -9.58
N SER A 22 25.35 4.54 -10.91
CA SER A 22 24.14 4.14 -11.64
C SER A 22 23.70 2.72 -11.29
N ILE A 23 24.64 1.77 -11.25
CA ILE A 23 24.36 0.37 -10.88
C ILE A 23 24.00 0.28 -9.39
N GLY A 24 24.68 1.03 -8.52
CA GLY A 24 24.41 1.05 -7.09
C GLY A 24 23.02 1.60 -6.77
N LEU A 25 22.59 2.68 -7.42
CA LEU A 25 21.25 3.24 -7.27
C LEU A 25 20.18 2.30 -7.85
N PHE A 26 20.44 1.66 -8.98
CA PHE A 26 19.51 0.70 -9.57
C PHE A 26 19.35 -0.56 -8.70
N GLY A 27 20.46 -1.17 -8.29
CA GLY A 27 20.46 -2.35 -7.42
C GLY A 27 19.91 -2.05 -6.02
N GLY A 28 20.27 -0.90 -5.45
CA GLY A 28 19.74 -0.41 -4.18
C GLY A 28 18.23 -0.13 -4.26
N GLY A 29 17.78 0.52 -5.33
CA GLY A 29 16.35 0.77 -5.57
C GLY A 29 15.55 -0.51 -5.69
N LEU A 30 16.05 -1.51 -6.42
CA LEU A 30 15.39 -2.81 -6.54
C LEU A 30 15.30 -3.56 -5.19
N LEU A 31 16.33 -3.46 -4.35
CA LEU A 31 16.32 -4.01 -3.00
C LEU A 31 15.28 -3.33 -2.09
N VAL A 32 15.17 -2.00 -2.17
CA VAL A 32 14.18 -1.24 -1.39
C VAL A 32 12.76 -1.61 -1.82
N VAL A 33 12.51 -1.75 -3.13
CA VAL A 33 11.19 -2.19 -3.64
C VAL A 33 10.86 -3.59 -3.11
N ARG A 34 11.80 -4.54 -3.22
CA ARG A 34 11.63 -5.90 -2.67
C ARG A 34 11.35 -5.91 -1.17
N LEU A 35 12.06 -5.08 -0.41
CA LEU A 35 11.86 -4.96 1.03
C LEU A 35 10.49 -4.36 1.36
N ALA A 36 10.03 -3.38 0.58
CA ALA A 36 8.71 -2.78 0.71
C ALA A 36 7.60 -3.80 0.40
N ASP A 37 7.73 -4.58 -0.67
CA ASP A 37 6.77 -5.62 -1.05
C ASP A 37 6.65 -6.71 0.02
N GLN A 38 7.79 -7.17 0.53
CA GLN A 38 7.81 -8.19 1.58
C GLN A 38 7.21 -7.67 2.89
N SER A 39 7.47 -6.40 3.23
CA SER A 39 6.84 -5.75 4.37
C SER A 39 5.33 -5.63 4.15
N ARG A 40 4.88 -5.17 2.98
CA ARG A 40 3.46 -5.10 2.63
C ARG A 40 2.76 -6.44 2.79
N ALA A 41 3.33 -7.55 2.31
CA ALA A 41 2.72 -8.88 2.45
C ALA A 41 2.46 -9.27 3.93
N ILE A 42 3.39 -8.96 4.83
CA ILE A 42 3.24 -9.25 6.27
C ILE A 42 2.16 -8.37 6.91
N TYR A 43 2.02 -7.11 6.48
CA TYR A 43 0.99 -6.20 6.99
C TYR A 43 -0.39 -6.46 6.36
N LEU A 44 -0.45 -6.82 5.07
CA LEU A 44 -1.68 -7.12 4.33
C LEU A 44 -2.39 -8.38 4.85
N ASP A 45 -1.65 -9.38 5.34
CA ASP A 45 -2.26 -10.58 5.96
C ASP A 45 -2.98 -10.28 7.29
N ARG A 46 -2.78 -9.07 7.85
CA ARG A 46 -3.51 -8.55 9.02
C ARG A 46 -4.59 -7.53 8.68
N VAL A 47 -4.80 -7.22 7.40
CA VAL A 47 -5.86 -6.29 7.01
C VAL A 47 -7.18 -7.04 7.04
N GLU A 48 -7.98 -6.74 8.04
CA GLU A 48 -9.36 -7.19 8.18
C GLU A 48 -10.27 -6.04 7.76
N SER A 49 -11.23 -6.33 6.89
CA SER A 49 -12.29 -5.37 6.55
C SER A 49 -13.37 -5.43 7.62
N GLN A 50 -13.75 -4.27 8.16
CA GLN A 50 -14.79 -4.18 9.17
C GLN A 50 -16.06 -3.58 8.58
N VAL A 51 -17.12 -4.39 8.57
CA VAL A 51 -18.46 -3.98 8.15
C VAL A 51 -19.23 -3.60 9.41
N PHE A 52 -19.44 -2.31 9.65
CA PHE A 52 -20.21 -1.83 10.79
C PHE A 52 -21.70 -1.98 10.53
N LEU A 53 -22.39 -2.45 11.56
CA LEU A 53 -23.83 -2.67 11.54
C LEU A 53 -24.57 -1.46 12.05
N THR A 54 -25.82 -1.33 11.62
CA THR A 54 -26.71 -0.29 12.09
C THR A 54 -27.02 -0.45 13.58
N ASN A 55 -27.40 0.66 14.22
CA ASN A 55 -27.60 0.69 15.67
C ASN A 55 -28.76 -0.19 16.15
N ASP A 56 -29.76 -0.42 15.30
CA ASP A 56 -30.89 -1.33 15.54
C ASP A 56 -30.44 -2.80 15.63
N VAL A 57 -29.53 -3.25 14.76
CA VAL A 57 -28.94 -4.59 14.85
C VAL A 57 -27.97 -4.65 16.03
N SER A 58 -27.09 -3.66 16.15
CA SER A 58 -26.05 -3.60 17.18
C SER A 58 -26.59 -3.53 18.61
N ALA A 59 -27.76 -2.94 18.83
CA ALA A 59 -28.35 -2.78 20.17
C ALA A 59 -29.23 -3.95 20.59
N ASN A 60 -29.87 -4.62 19.63
CA ASN A 60 -30.90 -5.62 19.92
C ASN A 60 -30.41 -7.06 19.73
N ASP A 61 -29.25 -7.26 19.10
CA ASP A 61 -28.76 -8.59 18.75
C ASP A 61 -27.27 -8.78 19.09
N PRO A 62 -26.94 -9.10 20.35
CA PRO A 62 -25.56 -9.30 20.79
C PRO A 62 -24.93 -10.63 20.37
N SER A 63 -25.70 -11.58 19.82
CA SER A 63 -25.24 -12.89 19.36
C SER A 63 -25.38 -13.11 17.84
N CYS A 64 -25.94 -12.14 17.11
CA CYS A 64 -26.25 -12.25 15.69
C CYS A 64 -27.27 -13.37 15.36
N ASP A 65 -28.28 -13.53 16.21
CA ASP A 65 -29.33 -14.54 16.07
C ASP A 65 -30.56 -14.03 15.31
N ALA A 66 -30.72 -12.72 15.16
CA ALA A 66 -31.83 -12.11 14.45
C ALA A 66 -31.66 -12.23 12.93
N GLU A 67 -32.78 -12.32 12.24
CA GLU A 67 -32.87 -12.49 10.78
C GLU A 67 -32.03 -11.51 9.95
N PRO A 68 -31.98 -10.18 10.24
CA PRO A 68 -31.13 -9.26 9.49
C PRO A 68 -29.63 -9.50 9.70
N CYS A 69 -29.19 -9.86 10.91
CA CYS A 69 -27.78 -10.14 11.18
C CYS A 69 -27.35 -11.46 10.55
N LYS A 70 -28.17 -12.51 10.71
CA LYS A 70 -27.91 -13.84 10.17
C LYS A 70 -27.93 -13.87 8.65
N GLY A 71 -28.88 -13.18 8.02
CA GLY A 71 -28.96 -13.07 6.56
C GLY A 71 -27.76 -12.33 5.97
N LEU A 72 -27.33 -11.23 6.61
CA LEU A 72 -26.13 -10.50 6.20
C LEU A 72 -24.87 -11.35 6.38
N ARG A 73 -24.75 -12.07 7.50
CA ARG A 73 -23.64 -12.99 7.75
C ARG A 73 -23.52 -14.05 6.65
N GLN A 74 -24.62 -14.71 6.30
CA GLN A 74 -24.63 -15.70 5.22
C GLN A 74 -24.26 -15.06 3.88
N THR A 75 -24.81 -13.88 3.57
CA THR A 75 -24.48 -13.14 2.35
C THR A 75 -22.98 -12.84 2.24
N ILE A 76 -22.29 -12.59 3.35
CA ILE A 76 -20.84 -12.38 3.39
C ILE A 76 -20.10 -13.71 3.27
N GLU A 77 -20.50 -14.74 4.03
CA GLU A 77 -19.87 -16.07 4.03
C GLU A 77 -19.99 -16.81 2.68
N ASP A 78 -21.06 -16.56 1.92
CA ASP A 78 -21.31 -17.20 0.62
C ASP A 78 -20.46 -16.61 -0.52
N ARG A 79 -19.72 -15.52 -0.28
CA ARG A 79 -18.89 -14.92 -1.32
C ARG A 79 -17.56 -15.66 -1.46
N GLU A 80 -17.15 -15.85 -2.71
CA GLU A 80 -15.88 -16.53 -3.05
C GLU A 80 -14.62 -15.72 -2.69
N ASP A 81 -14.75 -14.42 -2.43
CA ASP A 81 -13.64 -13.53 -2.05
C ASP A 81 -13.40 -13.46 -0.53
N VAL A 82 -14.20 -14.18 0.26
CA VAL A 82 -14.16 -14.17 1.73
C VAL A 82 -13.55 -15.46 2.27
N ARG A 83 -12.49 -15.31 3.06
CA ARG A 83 -11.81 -16.42 3.75
C ARG A 83 -12.46 -16.77 5.08
N SER A 84 -12.85 -15.77 5.86
CA SER A 84 -13.45 -15.96 7.17
C SER A 84 -14.24 -14.74 7.64
N VAL A 85 -15.33 -14.99 8.35
CA VAL A 85 -16.18 -13.95 8.95
C VAL A 85 -16.25 -14.17 10.46
N ARG A 86 -16.06 -13.09 11.23
CA ARG A 86 -16.25 -13.08 12.67
C ARG A 86 -17.17 -11.95 13.06
N PHE A 87 -18.21 -12.26 13.82
CA PHE A 87 -19.05 -11.25 14.44
C PHE A 87 -18.36 -10.69 15.68
N LEU A 88 -18.40 -9.37 15.84
CA LEU A 88 -17.93 -8.64 17.01
C LEU A 88 -19.11 -7.82 17.53
N ASN A 89 -19.60 -8.16 18.71
CA ASN A 89 -20.72 -7.42 19.30
C ASN A 89 -20.24 -6.07 19.88
N ARG A 90 -21.20 -5.22 20.24
CA ARG A 90 -20.94 -3.87 20.76
C ARG A 90 -20.05 -3.88 22.02
N ASP A 91 -20.24 -4.84 22.92
CA ASP A 91 -19.49 -4.92 24.18
C ASP A 91 -18.04 -5.35 23.94
N GLU A 92 -17.84 -6.35 23.07
CA GLU A 92 -16.52 -6.80 22.66
C GLU A 92 -15.78 -5.71 21.85
N ALA A 93 -16.48 -4.97 21.00
CA ALA A 93 -15.93 -3.84 20.25
C ALA A 93 -15.45 -2.72 21.19
N TYR A 94 -16.25 -2.39 22.21
CA TYR A 94 -15.86 -1.45 23.25
C TYR A 94 -14.63 -1.94 24.03
N ASP A 95 -14.64 -3.18 24.51
CA ASP A 95 -13.56 -3.71 25.32
C ASP A 95 -12.24 -3.80 24.53
N ASP A 96 -12.28 -4.16 23.23
CA ASP A 96 -11.12 -4.16 22.34
C ASP A 96 -10.60 -2.74 22.08
N ALA A 97 -11.51 -1.78 21.85
CA ALA A 97 -11.16 -0.38 21.65
C ALA A 97 -10.48 0.24 22.89
N ILE A 98 -11.05 0.02 24.08
CA ILE A 98 -10.46 0.51 25.34
C ILE A 98 -9.13 -0.17 25.66
N ARG A 99 -8.98 -1.46 25.32
CA ARG A 99 -7.70 -2.16 25.51
C ARG A 99 -6.59 -1.57 24.64
N LYS A 100 -6.90 -1.19 23.40
CA LYS A 100 -5.95 -0.57 22.47
C LYS A 100 -5.72 0.91 22.77
N PHE A 101 -6.75 1.61 23.22
CA PHE A 101 -6.77 3.05 23.42
C PHE A 101 -7.47 3.41 24.73
N PRO A 102 -6.78 3.28 25.87
CA PRO A 102 -7.36 3.50 27.19
C PRO A 102 -7.88 4.93 27.40
N GLN A 103 -7.41 5.91 26.61
CA GLN A 103 -7.90 7.28 26.65
C GLN A 103 -9.37 7.45 26.27
N TYR A 104 -9.99 6.49 25.56
CA TYR A 104 -11.40 6.59 25.17
C TYR A 104 -12.37 6.19 26.29
N LYS A 105 -11.86 5.62 27.39
CA LYS A 105 -12.68 5.08 28.48
C LYS A 105 -13.60 6.12 29.11
N ASP A 106 -13.14 7.36 29.21
CA ASP A 106 -13.85 8.44 29.91
C ASP A 106 -14.64 9.36 28.97
N VAL A 107 -14.53 9.16 27.65
CA VAL A 107 -15.11 10.06 26.62
C VAL A 107 -16.04 9.35 25.65
N ALA A 108 -15.96 8.04 25.52
CA ALA A 108 -16.81 7.24 24.63
C ALA A 108 -17.57 6.18 25.42
N GLY A 109 -18.90 6.19 25.31
CA GLY A 109 -19.74 5.12 25.83
C GLY A 109 -19.74 3.89 24.92
N ARG A 110 -20.32 2.79 25.40
CA ARG A 110 -20.46 1.54 24.61
C ARG A 110 -21.27 1.73 23.33
N ASP A 111 -22.21 2.66 23.35
CA ASP A 111 -23.03 3.10 22.22
C ASP A 111 -22.24 3.77 21.09
N ALA A 112 -21.05 4.30 21.38
CA ALA A 112 -20.16 4.86 20.36
C ALA A 112 -19.48 3.79 19.48
N PHE A 113 -19.57 2.52 19.87
CA PHE A 113 -18.95 1.39 19.16
C PHE A 113 -20.03 0.46 18.61
N PRO A 114 -20.45 0.63 17.34
CA PRO A 114 -21.42 -0.28 16.73
C PRO A 114 -20.84 -1.69 16.60
N ALA A 115 -21.72 -2.70 16.58
CA ALA A 115 -21.32 -4.06 16.27
C ALA A 115 -20.79 -4.14 14.84
N SER A 116 -19.89 -5.08 14.57
CA SER A 116 -19.29 -5.23 13.25
C SER A 116 -19.02 -6.67 12.86
N PHE A 117 -19.00 -6.93 11.56
CA PHE A 117 -18.38 -8.13 11.02
C PHE A 117 -16.94 -7.83 10.66
N VAL A 118 -16.04 -8.59 11.27
CA VAL A 118 -14.62 -8.63 10.95
C VAL A 118 -14.43 -9.69 9.88
N VAL A 119 -14.18 -9.24 8.65
CA VAL A 119 -14.10 -10.09 7.46
C VAL A 119 -12.65 -10.13 6.99
N LYS A 120 -12.12 -11.35 6.84
CA LYS A 120 -10.83 -11.58 6.19
C LYS A 120 -11.08 -12.00 4.76
N LEU A 121 -10.62 -11.18 3.81
CA LEU A 121 -10.68 -11.49 2.39
C LEU A 121 -9.57 -12.46 2.00
N ASP A 122 -9.79 -13.21 0.93
CA ASP A 122 -8.74 -14.06 0.37
C ASP A 122 -7.60 -13.25 -0.23
N ASP A 123 -7.93 -12.14 -0.88
CA ASP A 123 -7.01 -11.13 -1.41
C ASP A 123 -7.32 -9.75 -0.81
N PRO A 124 -6.50 -9.24 0.14
CA PRO A 124 -6.66 -7.92 0.73
C PRO A 124 -6.51 -6.74 -0.24
N GLU A 125 -5.96 -6.96 -1.44
CA GLU A 125 -5.86 -5.92 -2.49
C GLU A 125 -7.18 -5.74 -3.24
N GLN A 126 -8.04 -6.76 -3.27
CA GLN A 126 -9.33 -6.74 -3.97
C GLN A 126 -10.51 -6.22 -3.12
N HIS A 127 -10.22 -5.55 -1.99
CA HIS A 127 -11.24 -5.08 -1.05
C HIS A 127 -12.25 -4.08 -1.65
N LYS A 128 -11.90 -3.33 -2.69
CA LYS A 128 -12.79 -2.30 -3.28
C LYS A 128 -14.11 -2.89 -3.78
N GLY A 129 -14.05 -4.05 -4.45
CA GLY A 129 -15.26 -4.73 -4.94
C GLY A 129 -16.10 -5.30 -3.80
N PHE A 130 -15.47 -5.70 -2.70
CA PHE A 130 -16.18 -6.12 -1.49
C PHE A 130 -16.86 -4.92 -0.81
N ASP A 131 -16.16 -3.81 -0.63
CA ASP A 131 -16.68 -2.60 0.02
C ASP A 131 -17.91 -2.06 -0.71
N GLU A 132 -17.81 -1.91 -2.03
CA GLU A 132 -18.92 -1.44 -2.88
C GLU A 132 -20.13 -2.38 -2.81
N ALA A 133 -19.91 -3.70 -2.71
CA ALA A 133 -20.98 -4.68 -2.62
C ALA A 133 -21.67 -4.71 -1.24
N MET A 134 -20.95 -4.30 -0.19
CA MET A 134 -21.47 -4.19 1.18
C MET A 134 -22.16 -2.84 1.43
N ILE A 135 -21.70 -1.77 0.79
CA ILE A 135 -22.35 -0.46 0.82
C ILE A 135 -23.72 -0.56 0.14
N GLY A 136 -24.79 -0.43 0.92
CA GLY A 136 -26.17 -0.53 0.45
C GLY A 136 -26.88 -1.83 0.82
N GLN A 137 -26.19 -2.77 1.48
CA GLN A 137 -26.86 -3.93 2.07
C GLN A 137 -27.73 -3.53 3.27
N PRO A 138 -28.91 -4.13 3.46
CA PRO A 138 -29.74 -3.88 4.63
C PRO A 138 -29.01 -4.24 5.92
N GLY A 139 -28.98 -3.32 6.90
CA GLY A 139 -28.32 -3.53 8.19
C GLY A 139 -26.83 -3.15 8.22
N VAL A 140 -26.26 -2.73 7.08
CA VAL A 140 -24.90 -2.15 7.02
C VAL A 140 -24.98 -0.64 7.25
N LEU A 141 -24.28 -0.15 8.27
CA LEU A 141 -24.15 1.27 8.58
C LEU A 141 -23.05 1.91 7.75
N ASN A 142 -21.86 1.32 7.79
CA ASN A 142 -20.70 1.79 7.05
C ASN A 142 -19.67 0.67 6.94
N VAL A 143 -18.89 0.67 5.87
CA VAL A 143 -17.74 -0.23 5.73
C VAL A 143 -16.49 0.60 5.98
N LEU A 144 -15.83 0.36 7.10
CA LEU A 144 -14.59 1.06 7.41
C LEU A 144 -13.42 0.18 7.01
N ASN A 145 -12.87 0.46 5.84
CA ASN A 145 -11.54 0.00 5.53
C ASN A 145 -10.53 1.03 6.04
N GLN A 146 -9.59 0.59 6.88
CA GLN A 146 -8.48 1.43 7.38
C GLN A 146 -7.56 1.96 6.26
N LYS A 147 -7.88 1.68 4.99
CA LYS A 147 -7.18 2.15 3.80
C LYS A 147 -7.54 3.56 3.35
N ASP A 148 -8.64 4.18 3.75
CA ASP A 148 -9.03 5.50 3.18
C ASP A 148 -8.01 6.63 3.46
N LEU A 149 -7.36 6.59 4.63
CA LEU A 149 -6.27 7.53 4.97
C LEU A 149 -4.96 7.18 4.23
N ILE A 150 -4.79 5.91 3.92
CA ILE A 150 -3.60 5.33 3.32
C ILE A 150 -3.65 5.47 1.78
N ASP A 151 -4.83 5.42 1.16
CA ASP A 151 -5.07 5.60 -0.28
C ASP A 151 -4.74 7.02 -0.73
N ARG A 152 -4.99 8.04 0.11
CA ARG A 152 -4.56 9.43 -0.19
C ARG A 152 -3.04 9.56 -0.17
N LEU A 153 -2.37 8.88 0.76
CA LEU A 153 -0.92 8.88 0.82
C LEU A 153 -0.32 8.07 -0.34
N PHE A 154 -0.89 6.92 -0.68
CA PHE A 154 -0.45 6.11 -1.80
C PHE A 154 -0.71 6.76 -3.16
N ALA A 155 -1.81 7.49 -3.33
CA ALA A 155 -2.05 8.27 -4.56
C ALA A 155 -0.99 9.37 -4.76
N VAL A 156 -0.57 10.03 -3.67
CA VAL A 156 0.53 11.01 -3.73
C VAL A 156 1.86 10.32 -4.03
N LEU A 157 2.14 9.18 -3.41
CA LEU A 157 3.35 8.39 -3.65
C LEU A 157 3.41 7.86 -5.09
N ASP A 158 2.29 7.41 -5.65
CA ASP A 158 2.19 6.97 -7.05
C ASP A 158 2.40 8.14 -8.01
N GLY A 159 1.85 9.32 -7.70
CA GLY A 159 2.12 10.54 -8.44
C GLY A 159 3.61 10.90 -8.46
N ILE A 160 4.28 10.82 -7.30
CA ILE A 160 5.72 11.05 -7.17
C ILE A 160 6.52 9.98 -7.91
N SER A 161 6.15 8.70 -7.80
CA SER A 161 6.81 7.59 -8.53
C SER A 161 6.70 7.76 -10.04
N ASN A 162 5.53 8.12 -10.57
CA ASN A 162 5.36 8.39 -12.00
C ASN A 162 6.21 9.59 -12.47
N ALA A 163 6.30 10.65 -11.65
CA ALA A 163 7.18 11.77 -11.95
C ALA A 163 8.67 11.35 -11.93
N ALA A 164 9.07 10.53 -10.95
CA ALA A 164 10.42 9.99 -10.86
C ALA A 164 10.75 9.10 -12.07
N PHE A 165 9.81 8.29 -12.54
CA PHE A 165 9.97 7.46 -13.73
C PHE A 165 10.15 8.31 -15.00
N ALA A 166 9.37 9.39 -15.14
CA ALA A 166 9.53 10.34 -16.24
C ALA A 166 10.91 11.01 -16.23
N ILE A 167 11.39 11.43 -15.06
CA ILE A 167 12.74 12.00 -14.90
C ILE A 167 13.82 10.96 -15.24
N ALA A 168 13.68 9.72 -14.76
CA ALA A 168 14.60 8.64 -15.05
C ALA A 168 14.69 8.35 -16.56
N LEU A 169 13.55 8.42 -17.27
CA LEU A 169 13.51 8.24 -18.72
C LEU A 169 14.25 9.36 -19.46
N VAL A 170 14.04 10.63 -19.06
CA VAL A 170 14.80 11.77 -19.61
C VAL A 170 16.29 11.60 -19.33
N GLN A 171 16.66 11.18 -18.13
CA GLN A 171 18.05 10.98 -17.73
C GLN A 171 18.71 9.82 -18.50
N ALA A 172 17.98 8.75 -18.78
CA ALA A 172 18.45 7.63 -19.61
C ALA A 172 18.74 8.09 -21.05
N VAL A 173 17.85 8.88 -21.65
CA VAL A 173 18.07 9.47 -22.98
C VAL A 173 19.30 10.37 -22.99
N GLY A 174 19.46 11.21 -21.97
CA GLY A 174 20.65 12.07 -21.80
C GLY A 174 21.95 11.27 -21.70
N ALA A 175 21.95 10.17 -20.94
CA ALA A 175 23.11 9.29 -20.81
C ALA A 175 23.50 8.65 -22.16
N VAL A 176 22.52 8.16 -22.94
CA VAL A 176 22.76 7.60 -24.28
C VAL A 176 23.37 8.64 -25.22
N LEU A 177 22.86 9.88 -25.21
CA LEU A 177 23.40 10.97 -26.02
C LEU A 177 24.83 11.33 -25.62
N LEU A 178 25.16 11.34 -24.33
CA LEU A 178 26.52 11.60 -23.84
C LEU A 178 27.49 10.51 -24.29
N ILE A 179 27.09 9.24 -24.19
CA ILE A 179 27.88 8.10 -24.66
C ILE A 179 28.11 8.21 -26.17
N ALA A 180 27.06 8.50 -26.94
CA ALA A 180 27.17 8.68 -28.40
C ALA A 180 28.13 9.82 -28.77
N ASN A 181 28.04 10.96 -28.08
CA ASN A 181 28.92 12.11 -28.30
C ASN A 181 30.38 11.76 -27.95
N MET A 182 30.61 11.01 -26.87
CA MET A 182 31.94 10.54 -26.49
C MET A 182 32.54 9.57 -27.52
N VAL A 183 31.73 8.65 -28.06
CA VAL A 183 32.14 7.75 -29.16
C VAL A 183 32.51 8.54 -30.41
N GLN A 184 31.72 9.55 -30.78
CA GLN A 184 32.02 10.41 -31.92
C GLN A 184 33.34 11.18 -31.74
N VAL A 185 33.56 11.77 -30.57
CA VAL A 185 34.81 12.49 -30.27
C VAL A 185 36.02 11.54 -30.31
N ALA A 186 35.89 10.34 -29.74
CA ALA A 186 36.93 9.32 -29.76
C ALA A 186 37.22 8.80 -31.18
N ALA A 187 36.20 8.68 -32.03
CA ALA A 187 36.35 8.31 -33.43
C ALA A 187 37.01 9.44 -34.25
N TYR A 188 36.66 10.70 -33.99
CA TYR A 188 37.22 11.85 -34.68
C TYR A 188 38.71 12.06 -34.35
N THR A 189 39.12 11.79 -33.10
CA THR A 189 40.53 11.83 -32.69
C THR A 189 41.39 10.72 -33.29
N ARG A 190 40.81 9.69 -33.92
CA ARG A 190 41.54 8.68 -34.71
C ARG A 190 41.79 9.09 -36.17
N ARG A 191 41.16 10.16 -36.66
CA ARG A 191 41.24 10.59 -38.08
C ARG A 191 42.32 11.64 -38.37
N THR A 192 42.99 12.15 -37.34
CA THR A 192 44.14 13.08 -37.39
C THR A 192 45.35 12.42 -36.76
#